data_AF-A0A2S5M6P8-F1
#
_entry.id   AF-A0A2S5M6P8-F1
#
_cell.length_a   1.000
_cell.length_b   1.000
_cell.length_c   1.000
_cell.angle_alpha   90.00
_cell.angle_beta   90.00
_cell.angle_gamma   90.00
#
_symmetry.space_group_name_H-M   'P 1'
#
loop_
_entity.id
_entity.type
_entity.pdbx_description
1 polymer ?
#
loop_
_entity_poly.entity_id
_entity_poly.type
_entity_poly.pdbx_seq_one_letter_code
_entity_poly.pdbx_strand_id
1 'polypeptide(L)'
;MDEKHIFDSDIIKPPKRGTWKWMLPLSIVLVVVVFAAWHFGWDAKAVTAGILLFGVVSNVFVWLLGVIGLVPVIGPLIVKVLSLSIIWLLNAIGYIVSFVAIKRGYSKDVLTYRGLTITLIIGIIIGYVLGHFL
;
A
#
# COMPACT_ATOMS: atom_id res chain seq x y z
N MET A 1 -15.21 -38.04 -27.55
CA MET A 1 -14.24 -37.29 -26.72
C MET A 1 -14.76 -35.87 -26.66
N ASP A 2 -15.25 -35.44 -25.49
CA ASP A 2 -15.98 -34.19 -25.32
C ASP A 2 -15.05 -32.97 -25.27
N GLU A 3 -15.28 -32.02 -26.16
CA GLU A 3 -14.51 -30.77 -26.36
C GLU A 3 -14.67 -29.75 -25.20
N LYS A 4 -15.40 -30.11 -24.14
CA LYS A 4 -15.77 -29.21 -23.03
C LYS A 4 -14.68 -29.01 -21.97
N HIS A 5 -13.56 -29.74 -22.05
CA HIS A 5 -12.45 -29.63 -21.10
C HIS A 5 -11.35 -28.62 -21.50
N ILE A 6 -11.43 -28.01 -22.69
CA ILE A 6 -10.40 -27.07 -23.18
C ILE A 6 -10.71 -25.61 -22.78
N PHE A 7 -11.97 -25.28 -22.52
CA PHE A 7 -12.38 -23.93 -22.11
C PHE A 7 -12.71 -23.91 -20.62
N ASP A 8 -11.72 -23.51 -19.82
CA ASP A 8 -11.91 -23.28 -18.39
C ASP A 8 -12.81 -22.06 -18.15
N SER A 9 -14.06 -22.32 -17.75
CA SER A 9 -15.07 -21.29 -17.46
C SER A 9 -14.74 -20.43 -16.23
N ASP A 10 -13.72 -20.81 -15.44
CA ASP A 10 -13.24 -20.01 -14.30
C ASP A 10 -12.49 -18.73 -14.70
N ILE A 11 -12.14 -18.57 -15.98
CA ILE A 11 -11.52 -17.34 -16.50
C ILE A 11 -12.56 -16.21 -16.68
N ILE A 12 -13.84 -16.56 -16.82
CA ILE A 12 -14.96 -15.60 -16.93
C ILE A 12 -15.67 -15.48 -15.58
N LYS A 13 -14.95 -15.02 -14.55
CA LYS A 13 -15.60 -14.66 -13.27
C LYS A 13 -16.33 -13.32 -13.44
N PRO A 14 -17.67 -13.26 -13.26
CA PRO A 14 -18.38 -11.99 -13.30
C PRO A 14 -17.82 -11.05 -12.22
N PRO A 15 -17.74 -9.74 -12.49
CA PRO A 15 -17.13 -8.79 -11.57
C PRO A 15 -17.77 -8.93 -10.18
N LYS A 16 -16.90 -9.11 -9.17
CA LYS A 16 -17.29 -9.41 -7.79
C LYS A 16 -18.26 -8.31 -7.30
N ARG A 17 -19.56 -8.62 -7.24
CA ARG A 17 -20.60 -7.70 -6.75
C ARG A 17 -20.35 -7.43 -5.26
N GLY A 18 -19.70 -6.31 -4.95
CA GLY A 18 -19.31 -5.93 -3.59
C GLY A 18 -18.27 -4.80 -3.53
N THR A 19 -17.52 -4.57 -4.62
CA THR A 19 -16.49 -3.51 -4.72
C THR A 19 -17.06 -2.08 -4.64
N TRP A 20 -18.37 -1.92 -4.88
CA TRP A 20 -19.09 -0.65 -4.81
C TRP A 20 -18.90 0.10 -3.48
N LYS A 21 -18.78 -0.63 -2.37
CA LYS A 21 -18.55 -0.06 -1.02
C LYS A 21 -17.25 0.74 -0.92
N TRP A 22 -16.26 0.41 -1.75
CA TRP A 22 -14.97 1.10 -1.81
C TRP A 22 -14.90 2.10 -2.96
N MET A 23 -15.57 1.82 -4.08
CA MET A 23 -15.58 2.72 -5.25
C MET A 23 -16.36 4.01 -4.98
N LEU A 24 -17.49 3.92 -4.28
CA LEU A 24 -18.31 5.08 -3.92
C LEU A 24 -17.55 6.13 -3.09
N PRO A 25 -16.97 5.81 -1.93
CA PRO A 25 -16.27 6.81 -1.13
C PRO A 25 -15.09 7.42 -1.88
N LEU A 26 -14.37 6.62 -2.68
CA LEU A 26 -13.27 7.12 -3.51
C LEU A 26 -13.76 8.13 -4.56
N SER A 27 -14.89 7.85 -5.22
CA SER A 27 -15.50 8.77 -6.18
C SER A 27 -16.01 10.05 -5.51
N ILE A 28 -16.57 9.95 -4.30
CA ILE A 28 -17.03 11.11 -3.52
C ILE A 28 -15.84 12.02 -3.16
N VAL A 29 -14.72 11.45 -2.72
CA VAL A 29 -13.50 12.22 -2.43
C VAL A 29 -13.03 12.98 -3.68
N LEU A 30 -13.07 12.35 -4.86
CA LEU A 30 -12.66 13.01 -6.11
C LEU A 30 -13.60 14.18 -6.47
N VAL A 31 -14.91 14.01 -6.30
CA VAL A 31 -15.89 15.10 -6.48
C VAL A 31 -15.65 16.25 -5.49
N VAL A 32 -15.35 15.94 -4.23
CA VAL A 32 -15.03 16.95 -3.20
C VAL A 32 -13.77 17.72 -3.56
N VAL A 33 -12.73 17.06 -4.08
CA VAL A 33 -11.49 17.74 -4.53
C VAL A 33 -11.77 18.70 -5.69
N VAL A 34 -12.58 18.29 -6.67
CA VAL A 34 -12.97 19.15 -7.78
C VAL A 34 -13.82 20.32 -7.30
N PHE A 35 -14.76 20.08 -6.38
CA PHE A 35 -15.59 21.13 -5.79
C PHE A 35 -14.76 22.13 -4.97
N ALA A 36 -13.80 21.65 -4.18
CA ALA A 36 -12.89 22.48 -3.42
C ALA A 36 -12.01 23.33 -4.33
N ALA A 37 -11.48 22.76 -5.42
CA ALA A 37 -10.71 23.50 -6.41
C ALA A 37 -11.55 24.63 -7.05
N TRP A 38 -12.84 24.38 -7.28
CA TRP A 38 -13.76 25.39 -7.82
C TRP A 38 -14.08 26.49 -6.79
N HIS A 39 -14.30 26.12 -5.53
CA HIS A 39 -14.61 27.06 -4.44
C HIS A 39 -13.40 27.94 -4.04
N PHE A 40 -12.19 27.39 -4.07
CA PHE A 40 -10.95 28.12 -3.76
C PHE A 40 -10.38 28.93 -4.94
N GLY A 41 -11.02 28.90 -6.11
CA GLY A 41 -10.58 29.65 -7.28
C GLY A 41 -9.23 29.19 -7.83
N TRP A 42 -8.90 27.90 -7.68
CA TRP A 42 -7.67 27.35 -8.26
C TRP A 42 -7.70 27.47 -9.78
N ASP A 43 -6.55 27.82 -10.38
CA ASP A 43 -6.44 27.98 -11.82
C ASP A 43 -6.87 26.69 -12.53
N ALA A 44 -7.92 26.78 -13.34
CA ALA A 44 -8.52 25.64 -14.01
C ALA A 44 -7.47 24.85 -14.82
N LYS A 45 -6.48 25.53 -15.38
CA LYS A 45 -5.39 24.87 -16.11
C LYS A 45 -4.53 23.99 -15.22
N ALA A 46 -4.22 24.45 -14.00
CA ALA A 46 -3.43 23.69 -13.04
C ALA A 46 -4.19 22.47 -12.53
N VAL A 47 -5.49 22.62 -12.26
CA VAL A 47 -6.37 21.53 -11.81
C VAL A 47 -6.53 20.48 -12.91
N THR A 48 -6.83 20.89 -14.14
CA THR A 48 -6.97 19.98 -15.28
C THR A 48 -5.65 19.29 -15.60
N ALA A 49 -4.53 20.00 -15.57
CA ALA A 49 -3.21 19.39 -15.76
C ALA A 49 -2.89 18.35 -14.67
N GLY A 50 -3.23 18.65 -13.41
CA GLY A 50 -3.06 17.71 -12.29
C GLY A 50 -3.90 16.45 -12.45
N ILE A 51 -5.18 16.59 -12.83
CA ILE A 51 -6.08 15.45 -13.08
C ILE A 51 -5.58 14.62 -14.27
N LEU A 52 -5.15 15.27 -15.36
CA LEU A 52 -4.59 14.58 -16.53
C LEU A 52 -3.31 13.84 -16.18
N LEU A 53 -2.38 14.46 -15.47
CA LEU A 53 -1.18 13.81 -14.96
C LEU A 53 -1.52 12.58 -14.13
N PHE A 54 -2.44 12.73 -13.17
CA PHE A 54 -2.86 11.64 -12.31
C PHE A 54 -3.49 10.48 -13.10
N GLY A 55 -4.34 10.80 -14.09
CA GLY A 55 -4.94 9.83 -14.99
C GLY A 55 -3.92 9.09 -15.85
N VAL A 56 -2.96 9.79 -16.44
CA VAL A 56 -1.89 9.20 -17.26
C VAL A 56 -1.02 8.27 -16.41
N VAL A 57 -0.57 8.74 -15.23
CA VAL A 57 0.25 7.93 -14.32
C VAL A 57 -0.51 6.67 -13.88
N SER A 58 -1.80 6.81 -13.52
CA SER A 58 -2.64 5.67 -13.15
C SER A 58 -2.76 4.65 -14.28
N ASN A 59 -2.95 5.12 -15.51
CA ASN A 59 -3.06 4.25 -16.68
C ASN A 59 -1.74 3.52 -16.98
N VAL A 60 -0.60 4.21 -16.89
CA VAL A 60 0.73 3.58 -17.02
C VAL A 60 0.92 2.49 -15.96
N PHE A 61 0.47 2.73 -14.72
CA PHE A 61 0.51 1.73 -13.65
C PHE A 61 -0.34 0.49 -13.98
N VAL A 62 -1.57 0.68 -14.45
CA VAL A 62 -2.45 -0.43 -14.84
C VAL A 62 -1.85 -1.22 -16.00
N TRP A 63 -1.27 -0.53 -16.99
CA TRP A 63 -0.59 -1.18 -18.11
C TRP A 63 0.62 -1.99 -17.64
N LEU A 64 1.47 -1.44 -16.78
CA LEU A 64 2.61 -2.16 -16.20
C LEU A 64 2.17 -3.40 -15.42
N LEU A 65 1.15 -3.27 -14.56
CA LEU A 65 0.60 -4.41 -13.82
C LEU A 65 0.00 -5.47 -14.75
N GLY A 66 -0.64 -5.05 -15.85
CA GLY A 66 -1.14 -5.95 -16.89
C GLY A 66 -0.03 -6.72 -17.60
N VAL A 67 1.06 -6.04 -17.98
CA VAL A 67 2.25 -6.66 -18.58
C VAL A 67 2.91 -7.65 -17.62
N ILE A 68 3.01 -7.28 -16.34
CA ILE A 68 3.53 -8.15 -15.27
C ILE A 68 2.62 -9.38 -15.10
N GLY A 69 1.30 -9.18 -15.12
CA GLY A 69 0.30 -10.25 -14.96
C GLY A 69 0.23 -11.25 -16.11
N LEU A 70 0.69 -10.89 -17.31
CA LEU A 70 0.81 -11.80 -18.46
C LEU A 70 1.85 -12.91 -18.23
N VAL A 71 2.81 -12.70 -17.32
CA VAL A 71 3.84 -13.68 -16.99
C VAL A 71 3.47 -14.41 -15.69
N PRO A 72 2.96 -15.65 -15.73
CA PRO A 72 2.32 -16.29 -14.59
C PRO A 72 3.24 -16.57 -13.40
N VAL A 73 4.56 -16.68 -13.62
CA VAL A 73 5.55 -16.96 -12.55
C VAL A 73 6.28 -15.70 -12.09
N ILE A 74 6.77 -14.89 -13.04
CA ILE A 74 7.54 -13.67 -12.72
C ILE A 74 6.62 -12.55 -12.23
N GLY A 75 5.38 -12.49 -12.71
CA GLY A 75 4.42 -11.47 -12.36
C GLY A 75 4.21 -11.32 -10.84
N PRO A 76 3.80 -12.40 -10.14
CA PRO A 76 3.63 -12.38 -8.69
C PRO A 76 4.93 -12.08 -7.91
N LEU A 77 6.09 -12.47 -8.43
CA LEU A 77 7.38 -12.22 -7.78
C LEU A 77 7.73 -10.73 -7.81
N ILE A 78 7.55 -10.05 -8.96
CA ILE A 78 7.81 -8.61 -9.08
C ILE A 78 6.93 -7.80 -8.14
N VAL A 79 5.63 -8.12 -8.06
CA VAL A 79 4.68 -7.44 -7.17
C VAL A 79 5.08 -7.60 -5.70
N LYS A 80 5.56 -8.79 -5.31
CA LYS A 80 6.07 -9.03 -3.95
C LYS A 80 7.30 -8.18 -3.65
N VAL A 81 8.26 -8.10 -4.57
CA VAL A 81 9.47 -7.29 -4.37
C VAL A 81 9.13 -5.81 -4.26
N LEU A 82 8.28 -5.28 -5.15
CA LEU A 82 7.84 -3.87 -5.09
C LEU A 82 7.11 -3.55 -3.78
N SER A 83 6.25 -4.46 -3.33
CA SER A 83 5.55 -4.33 -2.06
C SER A 83 6.54 -4.33 -0.87
N LEU A 84 7.58 -5.17 -0.92
CA LEU A 84 8.64 -5.19 0.08
C LEU A 84 9.43 -3.87 0.12
N SER A 85 9.72 -3.29 -1.04
CA SER A 85 10.40 -2.00 -1.15
C SER A 85 9.62 -0.87 -0.48
N ILE A 86 8.29 -0.83 -0.65
CA ILE A 86 7.43 0.17 -0.01
C ILE A 86 7.43 0.02 1.52
N ILE A 87 7.39 -1.21 2.03
CA ILE A 87 7.47 -1.48 3.47
C ILE A 87 8.80 -1.00 4.05
N TRP A 88 9.91 -1.24 3.35
CA TRP A 88 11.22 -0.74 3.75
C TRP A 88 11.29 0.79 3.72
N LEU A 89 10.67 1.43 2.73
CA LEU A 89 10.62 2.89 2.64
C LEU A 89 9.83 3.50 3.82
N LEU A 90 8.66 2.95 4.12
CA LEU A 90 7.85 3.33 5.28
C LEU A 90 8.61 3.14 6.60
N ASN A 91 9.39 2.05 6.71
CA ASN A 91 10.24 1.81 7.88
C ASN A 91 11.36 2.86 8.00
N ALA A 92 12.04 3.19 6.90
CA ALA A 92 13.04 4.25 6.85
C ALA A 92 12.46 5.60 7.29
N ILE A 93 11.26 5.96 6.81
CA ILE A 93 10.54 7.16 7.27
C ILE A 93 10.25 7.07 8.78
N GLY A 94 9.81 5.91 9.27
CA GLY A 94 9.60 5.65 10.69
C GLY A 94 10.84 5.84 11.55
N TYR A 95 12.03 5.57 11.03
CA TYR A 95 13.31 5.87 11.69
C TYR A 95 13.65 7.35 11.64
N ILE A 96 13.47 8.00 10.49
CA ILE A 96 13.72 9.45 10.33
C ILE A 96 12.84 10.26 11.28
N VAL A 97 11.55 9.95 11.33
CA VAL A 97 10.59 10.61 12.23
C VAL A 97 11.00 10.41 13.70
N SER A 98 11.41 9.19 14.08
CA SER A 98 11.91 8.93 15.42
C SER A 98 13.20 9.68 15.74
N PHE A 99 14.13 9.77 14.80
CA PHE A 99 15.35 10.55 14.95
C PHE A 99 15.06 12.04 15.17
N VAL A 100 14.13 12.60 14.39
CA VAL A 100 13.67 13.99 14.54
C VAL A 100 12.96 14.20 15.89
N ALA A 101 12.13 13.27 16.33
CA ALA A 101 11.45 13.34 17.61
C ALA A 101 12.41 13.28 18.81
N ILE A 102 13.46 12.44 18.72
CA ILE A 102 14.55 12.40 19.71
C ILE A 102 15.29 13.73 19.75
N LYS A 103 15.63 14.30 18.58
CA LYS A 103 16.30 15.59 18.47
C LYS A 103 15.46 16.75 19.03
N ARG A 104 14.13 16.64 19.02
CA ARG A 104 13.18 17.63 19.56
C ARG A 104 12.81 17.44 21.03
N GLY A 105 13.41 16.47 21.74
CA GLY A 105 13.18 16.26 23.17
C GLY A 105 11.99 15.37 23.53
N TYR A 106 11.24 14.86 22.53
CA TYR A 106 10.19 13.85 22.74
C TYR A 106 10.72 12.43 22.88
N SER A 107 12.03 12.29 23.13
CA SER A 107 12.76 11.02 23.23
C SER A 107 12.11 10.04 24.21
N LYS A 108 11.49 10.54 25.28
CA LYS A 108 10.87 9.69 26.31
C LYS A 108 9.68 8.91 25.76
N ASP A 109 8.80 9.48 24.96
CA ASP A 109 7.61 8.76 24.47
C ASP A 109 7.96 7.74 23.39
N VAL A 110 8.72 8.15 22.36
CA VAL A 110 9.01 7.27 21.21
C VAL A 110 9.91 6.11 21.60
N LEU A 111 10.87 6.35 22.50
CA LEU A 111 11.80 5.34 22.98
C LEU A 111 11.17 4.46 24.05
N THR A 112 10.19 4.95 24.82
CA THR A 112 9.45 4.12 25.79
C THR A 112 8.58 3.11 25.06
N TYR A 113 7.79 3.51 24.05
CA TYR A 113 6.95 2.54 23.33
C TYR A 113 7.77 1.53 22.52
N ARG A 114 8.76 1.98 21.73
CA ARG A 114 9.60 1.06 20.94
C ARG A 114 10.55 0.24 21.81
N GLY A 115 11.16 0.87 22.80
CA GLY A 115 12.07 0.22 23.76
C GLY A 115 11.34 -0.80 24.63
N LEU A 116 10.09 -0.54 25.02
CA LEU A 116 9.27 -1.51 25.77
C LEU A 116 8.99 -2.77 24.95
N THR A 117 8.58 -2.62 23.69
CA THR A 117 8.35 -3.77 22.81
C THR A 117 9.64 -4.57 22.57
N ILE A 118 10.77 -3.89 22.33
CA ILE A 118 12.08 -4.55 22.14
C ILE A 118 12.50 -5.30 23.41
N THR A 119 12.37 -4.67 24.58
CA THR A 119 12.73 -5.26 25.88
C THR A 119 11.85 -6.47 26.19
N LEU A 120 10.55 -6.38 25.92
CA LEU A 120 9.60 -7.47 26.09
C LEU A 120 9.95 -8.66 25.18
N ILE A 121 10.22 -8.40 23.91
CA ILE A 121 10.62 -9.45 22.94
C ILE A 121 11.92 -10.12 23.39
N ILE A 122 12.94 -9.35 23.81
CA ILE A 122 14.19 -9.88 24.32
C ILE A 122 13.94 -10.75 25.56
N GLY A 123 13.12 -10.28 26.51
CA GLY A 123 12.77 -11.03 27.71
C GLY A 123 12.06 -12.36 27.41
N ILE A 124 11.12 -12.36 26.46
CA ILE A 124 10.42 -13.59 26.01
C ILE A 124 11.41 -14.55 25.35
N ILE A 125 12.30 -14.07 24.49
CA ILE A 125 13.32 -14.91 23.83
C ILE A 125 14.26 -15.53 24.87
N ILE A 126 14.77 -14.73 25.80
CA ILE A 126 15.66 -15.22 26.87
C ILE A 126 14.92 -16.24 27.75
N GLY A 127 13.69 -15.96 28.14
CA GLY A 127 12.86 -16.87 28.94
C GLY A 127 12.56 -18.19 28.23
N TYR A 128 12.26 -18.15 26.92
CA TYR A 128 12.07 -19.35 26.11
C TYR A 128 13.35 -20.19 25.99
N VAL A 129 14.48 -19.54 25.71
CA VAL A 129 15.78 -20.22 25.62
C VAL A 129 16.12 -20.89 26.95
N LEU A 130 16.04 -20.16 28.06
CA LEU A 130 16.33 -20.71 29.38
C LEU A 130 15.37 -21.84 29.77
N GLY A 131 14.07 -21.70 29.49
CA GLY A 131 13.07 -22.73 29.78
C GLY A 131 13.08 -23.94 28.84
N HIS A 132 13.73 -23.83 27.68
CA HIS A 132 13.92 -24.95 26.75
C HIS A 132 15.17 -25.78 27.09
N PHE A 133 16.19 -25.14 27.68
CA PHE A 133 17.45 -25.77 28.06
C PHE A 133 17.48 -26.31 29.50
N LEU A 134 16.47 -25.97 30.32
CA LEU A 134 16.18 -26.58 31.62
C LEU A 134 15.19 -27.75 31.46
#